data_AF-A0AAU9TKW9-F1
#
_entry.id   AF-A0AAU9TKW9-F1
#
_cell.length_a   1.000
_cell.length_b   1.000
_cell.length_c   1.000
_cell.angle_alpha   90.00
_cell.angle_beta   90.00
_cell.angle_gamma   90.00
#
_symmetry.space_group_name_H-M   'P 1'
#
loop_
_entity.id
_entity.type
_entity.pdbx_description
1 polymer ?
#
loop_
_entity_poly.entity_id
_entity_poly.type
_entity_poly.pdbx_seq_one_letter_code
_entity_poly.pdbx_strand_id
1 'polypeptide(L)'
;MAEQEKDNSIAAVVHKTLKATARSCMVSTNATEADLEHLREDPPFPHKSACVLTCLLEKIGVVRSGKYSKSGFMMAISPLVLHNIKKLEHMKTVSENCDKEIKPHEDSCQLGNEVTMCIFKYAPELQFKS
;
A
#
# COMPACT_ATOMS: atom_id res chain seq x y z
N MET A 1 9.31 5.54 -25.67
CA MET A 1 10.53 5.94 -24.90
C MET A 1 10.19 7.02 -23.88
N ALA A 2 9.60 8.15 -24.28
CA ALA A 2 9.17 9.21 -23.35
C ALA A 2 8.19 8.75 -22.24
N GLU A 3 7.31 7.78 -22.53
CA GLU A 3 6.37 7.24 -21.54
C GLU A 3 7.06 6.44 -20.43
N GLN A 4 8.13 5.72 -20.75
CA GLN A 4 8.90 4.90 -19.80
C GLN A 4 9.76 5.76 -18.86
N GLU A 5 10.35 6.85 -19.37
CA GLU A 5 11.11 7.81 -18.55
C GLU A 5 10.22 8.62 -17.59
N LYS A 6 9.01 8.96 -18.04
CA LYS A 6 8.01 9.65 -17.23
C LYS A 6 7.44 8.74 -16.13
N ASP A 7 7.17 7.47 -16.44
CA ASP A 7 6.74 6.47 -15.44
C ASP A 7 7.81 6.26 -14.36
N ASN A 8 9.07 6.17 -14.76
CA ASN A 8 10.19 6.00 -13.83
C ASN A 8 10.35 7.20 -12.89
N SER A 9 10.13 8.41 -13.41
CA SER A 9 10.18 9.65 -12.62
C SER A 9 9.03 9.75 -11.61
N ILE A 10 7.82 9.35 -12.00
CA ILE A 10 6.65 9.35 -11.10
C ILE A 10 6.84 8.27 -10.02
N ALA A 11 7.27 7.06 -10.39
CA ALA A 11 7.54 5.98 -9.45
C ALA A 11 8.56 6.39 -8.37
N ALA A 12 9.64 7.09 -8.76
CA ALA A 12 10.62 7.60 -7.81
C ALA A 12 10.03 8.63 -6.82
N VAL A 13 9.18 9.54 -7.29
CA VAL A 13 8.49 10.52 -6.44
C VAL A 13 7.50 9.86 -5.49
N VAL A 14 6.73 8.88 -5.97
CA VAL A 14 5.79 8.10 -5.16
C VAL A 14 6.56 7.33 -4.09
N HIS A 15 7.62 6.62 -4.45
CA HIS A 15 8.44 5.87 -3.50
C HIS A 15 9.05 6.77 -2.41
N LYS A 16 9.60 7.95 -2.78
CA LYS A 16 10.11 8.93 -1.82
C LYS A 16 9.02 9.43 -0.88
N THR A 17 7.84 9.72 -1.41
CA THR A 17 6.67 10.19 -0.62
C THR A 17 6.18 9.13 0.35
N LEU A 18 6.07 7.87 -0.11
CA LEU A 18 5.68 6.73 0.73
C LEU A 18 6.68 6.51 1.87
N LYS A 19 7.99 6.55 1.59
CA LYS A 19 9.03 6.42 2.61
C LYS A 19 8.99 7.54 3.65
N ALA A 20 8.80 8.79 3.22
CA ALA A 20 8.65 9.92 4.13
C ALA A 20 7.38 9.79 5.00
N THR A 21 6.27 9.34 4.41
CA THR A 21 5.01 9.13 5.11
C THR A 21 5.10 7.97 6.11
N ALA A 22 5.75 6.86 5.74
CA ALA A 22 6.01 5.73 6.64
C ALA A 22 6.82 6.16 7.87
N ARG A 23 7.84 7.01 7.69
CA ARG A 23 8.61 7.58 8.81
C ARG A 23 7.77 8.50 9.71
N SER A 24 6.86 9.29 9.14
CA SER A 24 5.90 10.07 9.95
C SER A 24 4.95 9.16 10.74
N CYS A 25 4.51 8.05 10.15
CA CYS A 25 3.69 7.05 10.82
C CYS A 25 4.45 6.32 11.93
N MET A 26 5.74 6.00 11.72
CA MET A 26 6.61 5.43 12.75
C MET A 26 6.59 6.24 14.04
N VAL A 27 6.74 7.57 13.93
CA VAL A 27 6.66 8.47 15.09
C VAL A 27 5.26 8.44 15.72
N SER A 28 4.21 8.47 14.89
CA SER A 28 2.81 8.51 15.34
C SER A 28 2.38 7.22 16.05
N THR A 29 2.97 6.08 15.70
CA THR A 29 2.66 4.76 16.27
C THR A 29 3.67 4.30 17.32
N ASN A 30 4.60 5.18 17.73
CA ASN A 30 5.67 4.86 18.68
C ASN A 30 6.49 3.61 18.27
N ALA A 31 6.73 3.49 16.97
CA ALA A 31 7.57 2.47 16.37
C ALA A 31 9.01 2.99 16.21
N THR A 32 9.92 2.08 15.87
CA THR A 32 11.35 2.33 15.69
C THR A 32 11.77 2.08 14.23
N GLU A 33 12.98 2.50 13.85
CA GLU A 33 13.48 2.20 12.49
C GLU A 33 13.60 0.68 12.28
N ALA A 34 13.90 -0.10 13.34
CA ALA A 34 13.90 -1.56 13.28
C ALA A 34 12.52 -2.14 12.93
N ASP A 35 11.44 -1.51 13.41
CA ASP A 35 10.07 -1.91 13.02
C ASP A 35 9.79 -1.62 11.53
N LEU A 36 10.45 -0.61 10.94
CA LEU A 36 10.32 -0.33 9.50
C LEU A 36 11.05 -1.37 8.64
N GLU A 37 12.09 -2.02 9.16
CA GLU A 37 12.85 -3.02 8.42
C GLU A 37 11.99 -4.23 8.05
N HIS A 38 11.06 -4.62 8.92
CA HIS A 38 10.09 -5.69 8.63
C HIS A 38 9.18 -5.38 7.42
N LEU A 39 8.96 -4.10 7.08
CA LEU A 39 8.17 -3.74 5.90
C LEU A 39 8.89 -4.04 4.57
N ARG A 40 10.17 -4.46 4.62
CA ARG A 40 10.93 -4.97 3.46
C ARG A 40 10.79 -6.48 3.28
N GLU A 41 10.24 -7.17 4.27
CA GLU A 41 9.96 -8.61 4.21
C GLU A 41 8.56 -8.84 3.61
N ASP A 42 8.17 -10.11 3.48
CA ASP A 42 6.79 -10.45 3.09
C ASP A 42 5.85 -10.41 4.31
N PRO A 43 4.59 -9.96 4.16
CA PRO A 43 3.60 -10.00 5.23
C PRO A 43 3.24 -11.45 5.63
N PRO A 44 2.70 -11.67 6.85
CA PRO A 44 2.23 -10.66 7.80
C PRO A 44 3.36 -10.02 8.61
N PHE A 45 3.25 -8.71 8.82
CA PHE A 45 4.22 -7.93 9.58
C PHE A 45 3.93 -7.98 11.09
N PRO A 46 4.97 -7.85 11.95
CA PRO A 46 4.80 -7.69 13.39
C PRO A 46 3.89 -6.49 13.73
N HIS A 47 3.23 -6.54 14.89
CA HIS A 47 2.18 -5.58 15.26
C HIS A 47 2.60 -4.10 15.09
N LYS A 48 3.79 -3.70 15.54
CA LYS A 48 4.26 -2.30 15.37
C LYS A 48 4.43 -1.90 13.91
N SER A 49 5.04 -2.77 13.11
CA SER A 49 5.18 -2.58 11.66
C SER A 49 3.81 -2.51 10.97
N ALA A 50 2.87 -3.37 11.38
CA ALA A 50 1.50 -3.38 10.88
C ALA A 50 0.75 -2.08 11.25
N CYS A 51 0.96 -1.53 12.45
CA CYS A 51 0.43 -0.21 12.81
C CYS A 51 0.98 0.91 11.90
N VAL A 52 2.30 0.90 11.64
CA VAL A 52 2.91 1.88 10.73
C VAL A 52 2.32 1.76 9.33
N LEU A 53 2.18 0.53 8.83
CA LEU A 53 1.60 0.25 7.53
C LEU A 53 0.14 0.71 7.45
N THR A 54 -0.67 0.43 8.47
CA THR A 54 -2.06 0.88 8.52
C THR A 54 -2.13 2.41 8.49
N CYS A 55 -1.34 3.10 9.32
CA CYS A 55 -1.26 4.56 9.29
C CYS A 55 -0.85 5.10 7.91
N LEU A 56 0.11 4.45 7.24
CA LEU A 56 0.52 4.82 5.89
C LEU A 56 -0.65 4.69 4.92
N LEU A 57 -1.33 3.53 4.93
CA LEU A 57 -2.49 3.24 4.08
C LEU A 57 -3.65 4.19 4.33
N GLU A 58 -3.85 4.64 5.57
CA GLU A 58 -4.82 5.68 5.92
C GLU A 58 -4.44 7.04 5.32
N LYS A 59 -3.17 7.46 5.47
CA LYS A 59 -2.69 8.74 4.94
C LYS A 59 -2.78 8.83 3.42
N ILE A 60 -2.56 7.73 2.71
CA ILE A 60 -2.72 7.67 1.25
C ILE A 60 -4.14 7.32 0.82
N GLY A 61 -5.04 7.11 1.79
CA GLY A 61 -6.48 6.92 1.58
C GLY A 61 -6.91 5.53 1.15
N VAL A 62 -6.00 4.54 1.10
CA VAL A 62 -6.29 3.11 0.83
C VAL A 62 -7.09 2.49 1.97
N VAL A 63 -6.88 2.95 3.19
CA VAL A 63 -7.74 2.66 4.34
C VAL A 63 -8.50 3.94 4.70
N ARG A 64 -9.82 3.82 4.96
CA ARG A 64 -10.65 4.92 5.43
C ARG A 64 -11.65 4.41 6.46
N SER A 65 -11.74 5.09 7.59
CA SER A 65 -12.66 4.72 8.69
C SER A 65 -12.51 3.25 9.11
N GLY A 66 -11.27 2.78 9.22
CA GLY A 66 -10.96 1.39 9.62
C GLY A 66 -11.38 0.33 8.59
N LYS A 67 -11.53 0.69 7.31
CA LYS A 67 -11.90 -0.23 6.23
C LYS A 67 -11.05 0.00 4.99
N TYR A 68 -10.86 -1.06 4.21
CA TYR A 68 -10.29 -0.92 2.87
C TYR A 68 -11.17 0.01 2.01
N SER A 69 -10.53 0.87 1.23
CA SER A 69 -11.18 1.79 0.29
C SER A 69 -10.76 1.44 -1.12
N LYS A 70 -11.63 0.77 -1.87
CA LYS A 70 -11.44 0.51 -3.31
C LYS A 70 -11.10 1.78 -4.09
N SER A 71 -11.86 2.86 -3.86
CA SER A 71 -11.61 4.16 -4.48
C SER A 71 -10.27 4.75 -4.06
N GLY A 72 -9.89 4.57 -2.79
CA GLY A 72 -8.62 5.01 -2.26
C GLY A 72 -7.43 4.30 -2.90
N PHE A 73 -7.50 2.98 -3.01
CA PHE A 73 -6.53 2.17 -3.74
C PHE A 73 -6.40 2.62 -5.19
N MET A 74 -7.51 2.79 -5.90
CA MET A 74 -7.46 3.26 -7.28
C MET A 74 -6.84 4.65 -7.40
N MET A 75 -7.15 5.58 -6.49
CA MET A 75 -6.50 6.91 -6.48
C MET A 75 -4.99 6.81 -6.21
N ALA A 76 -4.57 5.95 -5.30
CA ALA A 76 -3.16 5.78 -4.95
C ALA A 76 -2.34 5.15 -6.08
N ILE A 77 -2.89 4.15 -6.79
CA ILE A 77 -2.16 3.41 -7.83
C ILE A 77 -2.24 4.05 -9.21
N SER A 78 -3.31 4.80 -9.53
CA SER A 78 -3.53 5.37 -10.87
C SER A 78 -2.34 6.18 -11.41
N PRO A 79 -1.66 7.04 -10.62
CA PRO A 79 -0.49 7.77 -11.10
C PRO A 79 0.61 6.89 -11.72
N LEU A 80 0.73 5.63 -11.28
CA LEU A 80 1.75 4.68 -11.72
C LEU A 80 1.32 3.81 -12.91
N VAL A 81 0.03 3.80 -13.25
CA VAL A 81 -0.52 2.87 -14.25
C VAL A 81 -1.44 3.54 -15.27
N LEU A 82 -1.71 4.84 -15.16
CA LEU A 82 -2.71 5.53 -15.99
C LEU A 82 -2.42 5.50 -17.50
N HIS A 83 -1.14 5.42 -17.89
CA HIS A 83 -0.74 5.33 -19.29
C HIS A 83 -0.72 3.88 -19.80
N ASN A 84 -1.02 2.89 -18.95
CA ASN A 84 -1.05 1.48 -19.30
C ASN A 84 -2.42 0.89 -18.96
N ILE A 85 -3.32 0.88 -19.94
CA ILE A 85 -4.72 0.43 -19.80
C ILE A 85 -4.79 -0.99 -19.20
N LYS A 86 -3.93 -1.91 -19.66
CA LYS A 86 -3.91 -3.29 -19.13
C LYS A 86 -3.57 -3.32 -17.65
N LYS A 87 -2.58 -2.54 -17.20
CA LYS A 87 -2.24 -2.42 -15.78
C LYS A 87 -3.37 -1.75 -15.00
N LEU A 88 -4.00 -0.71 -15.55
CA LEU A 88 -5.12 -0.03 -14.90
C LEU A 88 -6.33 -0.96 -14.71
N GLU A 89 -6.70 -1.75 -15.72
CA GLU A 89 -7.76 -2.76 -15.63
C GLU A 89 -7.41 -3.89 -14.66
N HIS A 90 -6.15 -4.31 -14.64
CA HIS A 90 -5.66 -5.29 -13.67
C HIS A 90 -5.78 -4.74 -12.24
N MET A 91 -5.33 -3.51 -11.98
CA MET A 91 -5.46 -2.86 -10.67
C MET A 91 -6.92 -2.66 -10.26
N LYS A 92 -7.82 -2.38 -11.21
CA LYS A 92 -9.26 -2.36 -10.93
C LYS A 92 -9.75 -3.72 -10.42
N THR A 93 -9.35 -4.81 -11.08
CA THR A 93 -9.72 -6.18 -10.67
C THR A 93 -9.18 -6.52 -9.28
N VAL A 94 -7.92 -6.16 -8.99
CA VAL A 94 -7.31 -6.30 -7.65
C VAL A 94 -8.14 -5.56 -6.61
N SER A 95 -8.52 -4.32 -6.93
CA SER A 95 -9.31 -3.48 -6.02
C SER A 95 -10.69 -4.07 -5.70
N GLU A 96 -11.35 -4.66 -6.70
CA GLU A 96 -12.66 -5.29 -6.55
C GLU A 96 -12.61 -6.60 -5.78
N ASN A 97 -11.53 -7.38 -5.95
CA ASN A 97 -11.36 -8.62 -5.20
C ASN A 97 -11.04 -8.34 -3.74
N CYS A 98 -10.17 -7.35 -3.46
CA CYS A 98 -9.84 -6.99 -2.09
C CYS A 98 -10.99 -6.33 -1.33
N ASP A 99 -11.83 -5.56 -1.99
CA ASP A 99 -13.07 -5.01 -1.40
C ASP A 99 -14.04 -6.10 -0.94
N LYS A 100 -14.03 -7.27 -1.60
CA LYS A 100 -14.87 -8.43 -1.23
C LYS A 100 -14.25 -9.31 -0.14
N GLU A 101 -12.92 -9.43 -0.14
CA GLU A 101 -12.19 -10.34 0.75
C GLU A 101 -11.87 -9.70 2.10
N ILE A 102 -11.45 -8.43 2.11
CA ILE A 102 -11.01 -7.73 3.31
C ILE A 102 -12.23 -7.42 4.18
N LYS A 103 -12.23 -8.00 5.37
CA LYS A 103 -13.22 -7.70 6.42
C LYS A 103 -12.66 -6.63 7.36
N PRO A 104 -13.54 -5.86 8.03
CA PRO A 104 -13.10 -5.03 9.15
C PRO A 104 -12.39 -5.90 10.18
N HIS A 105 -11.24 -5.41 10.68
CA HIS A 105 -10.45 -6.10 11.69
C HIS A 105 -10.69 -5.45 13.06
N GLU A 106 -10.77 -6.23 14.15
CA GLU A 106 -10.97 -5.70 15.51
C GLU A 106 -9.75 -4.89 15.97
N ASP A 107 -8.55 -5.43 15.70
CA ASP A 107 -7.30 -4.67 15.80
C ASP A 107 -7.07 -3.84 14.53
N SER A 108 -7.21 -2.52 14.66
CA SER A 108 -6.97 -1.58 13.57
C SER A 108 -5.59 -1.72 12.94
N CYS A 109 -4.54 -2.11 13.69
CA CYS A 109 -3.20 -2.24 13.17
C CYS A 109 -3.03 -3.44 12.24
N GLN A 110 -3.80 -4.51 12.43
CA GLN A 110 -3.72 -5.70 11.57
C GLN A 110 -4.43 -5.51 10.24
N LEU A 111 -5.29 -4.49 10.11
CA LEU A 111 -5.93 -4.18 8.83
C LEU A 111 -4.88 -3.92 7.73
N GLY A 112 -3.74 -3.31 8.06
CA GLY A 112 -2.65 -3.14 7.10
C GLY A 112 -2.08 -4.45 6.56
N ASN A 113 -1.99 -5.50 7.38
CA ASN A 113 -1.59 -6.84 6.94
C ASN A 113 -2.63 -7.42 5.99
N GLU A 114 -3.91 -7.41 6.37
CA GLU A 114 -5.01 -7.91 5.53
C GLU A 114 -5.04 -7.23 4.15
N VAL A 115 -4.91 -5.90 4.14
CA VAL A 115 -4.88 -5.10 2.90
C VAL A 115 -3.68 -5.49 2.03
N THR A 116 -2.47 -5.49 2.58
CA THR A 116 -1.26 -5.78 1.79
C THR A 116 -1.22 -7.23 1.31
N MET A 117 -1.59 -8.18 2.15
CA MET A 117 -1.67 -9.60 1.77
C MET A 117 -2.67 -9.80 0.63
N CYS A 118 -3.85 -9.18 0.70
CA CYS A 118 -4.81 -9.26 -0.39
C CYS A 118 -4.27 -8.65 -1.68
N ILE A 119 -3.65 -7.47 -1.62
CA ILE A 119 -3.06 -6.83 -2.80
C ILE A 119 -1.99 -7.74 -3.40
N PHE A 120 -1.08 -8.29 -2.61
CA PHE A 120 0.00 -9.16 -3.10
C PHE A 120 -0.50 -10.50 -3.67
N LYS A 121 -1.62 -11.02 -3.16
CA LYS A 121 -2.28 -12.20 -3.72
C LYS A 121 -2.77 -11.97 -5.14
N TYR A 122 -3.30 -10.78 -5.45
CA TYR A 122 -3.87 -10.46 -6.76
C TYR A 122 -2.94 -9.67 -7.68
N ALA A 123 -1.91 -9.03 -7.14
CA ALA A 123 -0.89 -8.23 -7.83
C ALA A 123 0.50 -8.49 -7.24
N PRO A 124 1.08 -9.69 -7.45
CA PRO A 124 2.38 -10.06 -6.90
C PRO A 124 3.53 -9.17 -7.42
N GLU A 125 3.34 -8.48 -8.55
CA GLU A 125 4.29 -7.50 -9.08
C GLU A 125 4.42 -6.24 -8.22
N LEU A 126 3.48 -5.99 -7.30
CA LEU A 126 3.55 -4.89 -6.35
C LEU A 126 4.29 -5.26 -5.06
N GLN A 127 4.75 -6.51 -4.91
CA GLN A 127 5.57 -6.90 -3.77
C GLN A 127 6.82 -6.03 -3.70
N PHE A 128 7.15 -5.55 -2.50
CA PHE A 128 8.35 -4.74 -2.22
C PHE A 128 9.61 -5.63 -2.25
N LYS A 129 9.90 -6.28 -3.38
CA LYS A 129 11.15 -7.01 -3.54
C LYS A 129 12.28 -6.01 -3.75
N SER A 130 13.25 -6.03 -2.83
CA SER A 130 14.54 -5.34 -3.01
C SER A 130 15.31 -5.92 -4.19
#